data_AF-A0A7J6WBI6-F1
#
_entry.id   AF-A0A7J6WBI6-F1
#
_cell.length_a   1.000
_cell.length_b   1.000
_cell.length_c   1.000
_cell.angle_alpha   90.00
_cell.angle_beta   90.00
_cell.angle_gamma   90.00
#
_symmetry.space_group_name_H-M   'P 1'
#
loop_
_entity.id
_entity.type
_entity.pdbx_description
1 polymer ?
#
loop_
_entity_poly.entity_id
_entity_poly.type
_entity_poly.pdbx_seq_one_letter_code
_entity_poly.pdbx_strand_id
1 'polypeptide(L)'
;MGSSGFSFIGRVLVLLQLLVIIYAWGKEGHHATCKIAEGLLSEDAAAAVKVLLPKYADGDLASVCSWADEIKHNYHWRWSGPLHYVDTPDFRCNYEYC
;
A
#
# COMPACT_ATOMS: atom_id res chain seq x y z
N MET A 1 -41.39 -16.26 14.51
CA MET A 1 -40.56 -15.06 14.28
C MET A 1 -39.07 -15.43 14.33
N GLY A 2 -38.50 -15.98 13.24
CA GLY A 2 -37.09 -16.41 13.26
C GLY A 2 -36.40 -16.60 11.90
N SER A 3 -37.12 -16.52 10.77
CA SER A 3 -36.53 -16.80 9.44
C SER A 3 -35.84 -15.59 8.79
N SER A 4 -36.21 -14.36 9.15
CA SER A 4 -35.66 -13.15 8.51
C SER A 4 -34.18 -12.91 8.86
N GLY A 5 -33.79 -13.18 10.12
CA GLY A 5 -32.40 -13.02 10.57
C GLY A 5 -31.44 -14.01 9.91
N PHE A 6 -31.84 -15.29 9.80
CA PHE A 6 -31.04 -16.30 9.10
C PHE A 6 -30.91 -16.00 7.60
N SER A 7 -31.98 -15.49 6.96
CA SER A 7 -31.94 -15.08 5.55
C SER A 7 -31.02 -13.88 5.32
N PHE A 8 -31.03 -12.90 6.23
CA PHE A 8 -30.15 -11.74 6.16
C PHE A 8 -28.68 -12.11 6.31
N ILE A 9 -28.35 -12.91 7.32
CA ILE A 9 -26.98 -13.41 7.54
C ILE A 9 -26.49 -14.20 6.34
N GLY A 10 -27.33 -15.09 5.79
CA GLY A 10 -26.98 -15.87 4.59
C GLY A 10 -26.68 -14.99 3.37
N ARG A 11 -27.46 -13.91 3.15
CA ARG A 11 -27.21 -12.96 2.06
C ARG A 11 -25.91 -12.19 2.25
N VAL A 12 -25.61 -11.75 3.47
CA VAL A 12 -24.35 -11.05 3.79
C VAL A 12 -23.15 -11.96 3.55
N LEU A 13 -23.22 -13.22 3.98
CA LEU A 13 -22.15 -14.21 3.76
C LEU A 13 -21.91 -14.49 2.27
N VAL A 14 -22.96 -14.60 1.45
CA VAL A 14 -22.81 -14.77 0.00
C VAL A 14 -22.17 -13.54 -0.65
N LEU A 15 -22.55 -12.32 -0.24
CA LEU A 15 -21.95 -11.09 -0.75
C LEU A 15 -20.47 -10.95 -0.36
N LEU A 16 -20.08 -11.41 0.82
CA LEU A 16 -18.68 -11.43 1.27
C LEU A 16 -17.78 -12.32 0.39
N GLN A 17 -18.32 -13.40 -0.19
CA GLN A 17 -17.57 -14.28 -1.11
C GLN A 17 -17.32 -13.64 -2.49
N LEU A 18 -18.01 -12.55 -2.82
CA LEU A 18 -17.84 -11.82 -4.08
C LEU A 18 -16.82 -10.66 -3.97
N LEU A 19 -16.22 -10.46 -2.79
CA LEU A 19 -15.16 -9.47 -2.61
C LEU A 19 -13.88 -9.98 -3.29
N VAL A 20 -13.49 -9.32 -4.36
CA VAL A 20 -12.18 -9.52 -4.99
C VAL A 20 -11.11 -9.12 -3.99
N ILE A 21 -10.29 -10.08 -3.57
CA ILE A 21 -9.09 -9.80 -2.77
C ILE A 21 -8.06 -9.18 -3.72
N ILE A 22 -7.81 -7.89 -3.57
CA ILE A 22 -6.72 -7.20 -4.25
C ILE A 22 -5.46 -7.37 -3.40
N TYR A 23 -4.42 -8.00 -3.95
CA TYR A 23 -3.12 -8.14 -3.29
C TYR A 23 -2.28 -6.87 -3.50
N ALA A 24 -2.63 -5.81 -2.79
CA ALA A 24 -1.82 -4.60 -2.70
C ALA A 24 -1.03 -4.58 -1.37
N TRP A 25 0.09 -3.85 -1.35
CA TRP A 25 0.80 -3.60 -0.10
C TRP A 25 0.04 -2.57 0.74
N GLY A 26 -0.18 -2.89 2.01
CA GLY A 26 -0.51 -1.90 3.03
C GLY A 26 0.73 -1.48 3.81
N LYS A 27 0.52 -0.87 4.98
CA LYS A 27 1.61 -0.41 5.87
C LYS A 27 2.69 -1.46 6.11
N GLU A 28 2.29 -2.69 6.44
CA GLU A 28 3.22 -3.80 6.71
C GLU A 28 4.04 -4.20 5.49
N GLY A 29 3.44 -4.15 4.29
CA GLY A 29 4.11 -4.46 3.04
C GLY A 29 5.19 -3.44 2.67
N HIS A 30 4.85 -2.15 2.82
CA HIS A 30 5.80 -1.06 2.66
C HIS A 30 6.93 -1.14 3.67
N HIS A 31 6.60 -1.37 4.95
CA HIS A 31 7.59 -1.53 6.02
C HIS A 31 8.55 -2.69 5.73
N ALA A 32 8.02 -3.88 5.44
CA ALA A 32 8.85 -5.06 5.15
C ALA A 32 9.77 -4.84 3.95
N THR A 33 9.24 -4.29 2.86
CA THR A 33 10.02 -3.99 1.64
C THR A 33 11.18 -3.05 1.95
N CYS A 34 10.91 -1.94 2.65
CA CYS A 34 11.95 -1.00 3.02
C CYS A 34 12.95 -1.58 4.02
N LYS A 35 12.50 -2.42 4.97
CA LYS A 35 13.40 -3.03 5.95
C LYS A 35 14.39 -3.99 5.31
N ILE A 36 13.95 -4.72 4.29
CA ILE A 36 14.83 -5.54 3.44
C ILE A 36 15.81 -4.63 2.68
N ALA A 37 15.31 -3.56 2.05
CA ALA A 37 16.14 -2.64 1.28
C ALA A 37 17.25 -2.00 2.13
N GLU A 38 16.96 -1.55 3.35
CA GLU A 38 17.95 -0.98 4.28
C GLU A 38 19.14 -1.89 4.51
N GLY A 39 18.91 -3.19 4.69
CA GLY A 39 19.96 -4.18 4.91
C GLY A 39 20.82 -4.46 3.68
N LEU A 40 20.40 -4.00 2.50
CA LEU A 40 21.06 -4.20 1.21
C LEU A 40 21.69 -2.93 0.64
N LEU A 41 21.56 -1.78 1.33
CA LEU A 41 22.19 -0.54 0.91
C LEU A 41 23.71 -0.63 1.01
N SER A 42 24.42 0.01 0.08
CA SER A 42 25.84 0.30 0.26
C SER A 42 26.05 1.27 1.43
N GLU A 43 27.27 1.34 1.96
CA GLU A 43 27.59 2.25 3.06
C GLU A 43 27.27 3.71 2.72
N ASP A 44 27.65 4.16 1.51
CA ASP A 44 27.36 5.51 1.02
C ASP A 44 25.86 5.78 0.90
N ALA A 45 25.09 4.80 0.40
CA ALA A 45 23.64 4.94 0.27
C ALA A 45 22.95 4.97 1.64
N ALA A 46 23.36 4.11 2.58
CA ALA A 46 22.85 4.09 3.94
C ALA A 46 23.15 5.40 4.68
N ALA A 47 24.35 5.96 4.50
CA ALA A 47 24.71 7.27 5.05
C ALA A 47 23.82 8.39 4.47
N ALA A 48 23.63 8.40 3.16
CA ALA A 48 22.77 9.39 2.50
C ALA A 48 21.30 9.29 2.97
N VAL A 49 20.75 8.08 3.05
CA VAL A 49 19.39 7.85 3.57
C VAL A 49 19.24 8.39 4.99
N LYS A 50 20.18 8.07 5.89
CA LYS A 50 20.16 8.57 7.28
C LYS A 50 20.20 10.10 7.37
N VAL A 51 20.90 10.78 6.46
CA VAL A 51 20.93 12.26 6.40
C VAL A 51 19.58 12.83 5.95
N LEU A 52 18.90 12.17 5.01
CA LEU A 52 17.61 12.63 4.47
C LEU A 52 16.42 12.32 5.37
N LEU A 53 16.52 11.27 6.20
CA LEU A 53 15.44 10.87 7.08
C LEU A 53 15.13 11.94 8.15
N PRO A 54 13.83 12.14 8.47
CA PRO A 54 13.46 13.05 9.54
C PRO A 54 13.89 12.50 10.90
N LYS A 55 14.18 13.39 11.86
CA LYS A 55 14.67 12.99 13.20
C LYS A 55 13.78 11.98 13.91
N TYR A 56 12.47 12.02 13.72
CA TYR A 56 11.53 11.10 14.38
C TYR A 56 11.61 9.66 13.83
N ALA A 57 12.21 9.45 12.66
CA ALA A 57 12.41 8.13 12.09
C ALA A 57 13.58 7.38 12.75
N ASP A 58 14.41 8.06 13.55
CA ASP A 58 15.58 7.48 14.25
C ASP A 58 16.50 6.64 13.34
N GLY A 59 16.64 7.07 12.09
CA GLY A 59 17.45 6.37 11.08
C GLY A 59 16.82 5.10 10.50
N ASP A 60 15.55 4.79 10.82
CA ASP A 60 14.78 3.68 10.29
C ASP A 60 13.90 4.13 9.10
N LEU A 61 14.35 3.85 7.88
CA LEU A 61 13.63 4.08 6.63
C LEU A 61 12.28 3.38 6.63
N ALA A 62 12.19 2.17 7.18
CA ALA A 62 10.96 1.39 7.17
C ALA A 62 9.81 2.10 7.92
N SER A 63 10.14 2.87 8.95
CA SER A 63 9.16 3.67 9.73
C SER A 63 8.43 4.73 8.90
N VAL A 64 9.01 5.21 7.81
CA VAL A 64 8.44 6.27 6.96
C VAL A 64 7.93 5.79 5.61
N CYS A 65 8.12 4.52 5.25
CA CYS A 65 7.80 4.02 3.91
C CYS A 65 6.31 3.97 3.55
N SER A 66 5.42 4.12 4.54
CA SER A 66 3.97 4.27 4.30
C SER A 66 3.50 5.73 4.23
N TRP A 67 4.39 6.70 4.43
CA TRP A 67 4.04 8.13 4.45
C TRP A 67 3.34 8.60 3.17
N ALA A 68 3.76 8.11 2.00
CA ALA A 68 3.15 8.46 0.72
C ALA A 68 1.67 8.04 0.64
N ASP A 69 1.31 6.89 1.24
CA ASP A 69 -0.07 6.44 1.34
C ASP A 69 -0.92 7.30 2.28
N GLU A 70 -0.31 7.89 3.30
CA GLU A 70 -0.99 8.81 4.22
C GLU A 70 -1.25 10.16 3.53
N ILE A 71 -0.23 10.73 2.88
CA ILE A 71 -0.32 12.08 2.33
C ILE A 71 -1.13 12.18 1.04
N LYS A 72 -1.27 11.11 0.25
CA LYS A 72 -2.10 11.16 -0.98
C LYS A 72 -3.56 11.52 -0.73
N HIS A 73 -4.03 11.39 0.52
CA HIS A 73 -5.37 11.80 0.94
C HIS A 73 -5.46 13.28 1.36
N ASN A 74 -4.32 13.95 1.56
CA ASN A 74 -4.25 15.38 1.83
C ASN A 74 -4.55 16.17 0.54
N TYR A 75 -5.36 17.22 0.63
CA TYR A 75 -5.72 18.08 -0.50
C TYR A 75 -4.51 18.59 -1.29
N HIS A 76 -3.43 19.00 -0.61
CA HIS A 76 -2.22 19.54 -1.26
C HIS A 76 -1.43 18.48 -2.05
N TRP A 77 -1.58 17.21 -1.69
CA TRP A 77 -0.80 16.10 -2.25
C TRP A 77 -1.67 15.10 -3.02
N ARG A 78 -2.96 15.41 -3.23
CA ARG A 78 -3.91 14.52 -3.90
C ARG A 78 -3.47 14.11 -5.32
N TRP A 79 -2.68 14.96 -5.97
CA TRP A 79 -2.08 14.70 -7.27
C TRP A 79 -1.13 13.48 -7.27
N SER A 80 -0.59 13.06 -6.12
CA SER A 80 0.30 11.91 -6.03
C SER A 80 -0.44 10.57 -6.09
N GLY A 81 -1.77 10.55 -5.90
CA GLY A 81 -2.56 9.32 -5.86
C GLY A 81 -2.33 8.40 -7.07
N PRO A 82 -2.43 8.90 -8.32
CA PRO A 82 -2.17 8.12 -9.53
C PRO A 82 -0.74 7.58 -9.67
N LEU A 83 0.23 8.03 -8.87
CA LEU A 83 1.60 7.50 -8.91
C LEU A 83 1.74 6.14 -8.20
N HIS A 84 0.72 5.71 -7.44
CA HIS A 84 0.76 4.46 -6.67
C HIS A 84 0.36 3.23 -7.49
N TYR A 85 -0.12 3.41 -8.72
CA TYR A 85 -0.63 2.33 -9.54
C TYR A 85 -0.46 2.64 -11.03
N VAL A 86 -0.65 1.60 -11.84
CA VAL A 86 -0.75 1.72 -13.29
C VAL A 86 -2.03 0.99 -13.69
N ASP A 87 -2.94 1.73 -14.33
CA ASP A 87 -4.15 1.13 -14.91
C ASP A 87 -3.80 0.52 -16.26
N THR A 88 -4.06 -0.78 -16.41
CA THR A 88 -3.89 -1.51 -17.68
C THR A 88 -5.26 -1.85 -18.27
N PRO A 89 -5.41 -1.99 -19.59
CA PRO A 89 -6.71 -2.29 -20.17
C PRO A 89 -7.21 -3.67 -19.72
N ASP A 90 -8.51 -3.76 -19.46
CA ASP A 90 -9.15 -4.98 -18.97
C ASP A 90 -8.85 -6.18 -19.87
N PHE A 91 -8.59 -7.33 -19.24
CA PHE A 91 -8.36 -8.63 -19.88
C PHE A 91 -7.14 -8.73 -20.82
N ARG A 92 -6.22 -7.75 -20.78
CA ARG A 92 -4.98 -7.79 -21.59
C ARG A 92 -3.81 -8.47 -20.88
N CYS A 93 -3.77 -8.41 -19.55
CA CYS A 93 -2.69 -8.96 -18.72
C CYS A 93 -1.28 -8.59 -19.21
N ASN A 94 -1.12 -7.38 -19.74
CA ASN A 94 0.15 -6.84 -20.20
C ASN A 94 0.34 -5.40 -19.73
N TYR A 95 1.57 -4.92 -19.77
CA TYR A 95 1.92 -3.51 -19.53
C TYR A 95 2.63 -2.97 -20.77
N GLU A 96 2.06 -1.95 -21.37
CA GLU A 96 2.62 -1.23 -22.52
C GLU A 96 2.83 0.23 -22.10
N TYR A 97 4.08 0.65 -22.02
CA TYR A 97 4.45 2.04 -21.82
C TYR A 97 4.52 2.73 -23.18
N CYS A 98 3.84 3.87 -23.33
CA CYS A 98 3.79 4.63 -24.58
C CYS A 98 5.13 5.26 -24.96
#